data_AF-A0A1C5N1U3-F1
#
_entry.id   AF-A0A1C5N1U3-F1
#
_cell.length_a   1.000
_cell.length_b   1.000
_cell.length_c   1.000
_cell.angle_alpha   90.00
_cell.angle_beta   90.00
_cell.angle_gamma   90.00
#
_symmetry.space_group_name_H-M   'P 1'
#
loop_
_entity.id
_entity.type
_entity.pdbx_description
1 polymer ?
#
loop_
_entity_poly.entity_id
_entity_poly.type
_entity_poly.pdbx_seq_one_letter_code
_entity_poly.pdbx_strand_id
1 'polypeptide(L)'
;MFLHNDEELFKDVIIAASVDQKRSVAIVEKDYYVTMILKLLAQVEPGCVFKGGTSLSKCHHVIDRFSEDIDITFSNTLTQKVELTLCR
;
A
#
# COMPACT_ATOMS: atom_id res chain seq x y z
N MET A 1 8.48 11.25 10.06
CA MET A 1 7.52 10.96 11.14
C MET A 1 6.43 10.06 10.57
N PHE A 2 6.08 8.97 11.25
CA PHE A 2 4.96 8.12 10.84
C PHE A 2 3.67 8.60 11.51
N LEU A 3 2.57 8.67 10.76
CA LEU A 3 1.27 9.14 11.27
C LEU A 3 0.78 8.33 12.49
N HIS A 4 0.99 7.02 12.50
CA HIS A 4 0.60 6.14 13.62
C HIS A 4 1.38 6.38 14.93
N ASN A 5 2.41 7.24 14.93
CA ASN A 5 3.12 7.61 16.16
C ASN A 5 2.31 8.61 17.02
N ASP A 6 1.31 9.26 16.43
CA ASP A 6 0.36 10.13 17.12
C ASP A 6 -0.99 9.41 17.10
N GLU A 7 -1.32 8.72 18.19
CA GLU A 7 -2.48 7.82 18.24
C GLU A 7 -3.82 8.57 18.11
N GLU A 8 -3.89 9.79 18.65
CA GLU A 8 -5.11 10.61 18.60
C GLU A 8 -5.34 11.12 17.17
N LEU A 9 -4.32 11.74 16.58
CA LEU A 9 -4.38 12.20 15.19
C LEU A 9 -4.60 11.03 14.21
N PHE A 10 -3.96 9.89 14.46
CA PHE A 10 -4.12 8.72 13.61
C PHE A 10 -5.56 8.22 13.59
N LYS A 11 -6.21 8.11 14.76
CA LYS A 11 -7.63 7.71 14.85
C LYS A 11 -8.53 8.67 14.09
N ASP A 12 -8.35 9.97 14.27
CA ASP A 12 -9.16 10.99 13.61
C ASP A 12 -9.05 10.91 12.09
N VAL A 13 -7.81 10.77 11.57
CA VAL A 13 -7.56 10.69 10.13
C VAL A 13 -8.11 9.40 9.52
N ILE A 14 -7.96 8.25 10.20
CA ILE A 14 -8.49 6.97 9.71
C ILE A 14 -10.03 7.00 9.68
N ILE A 15 -10.68 7.58 10.70
CA ILE A 15 -12.14 7.74 10.72
C ILE A 15 -12.60 8.65 9.59
N ALA A 16 -11.95 9.80 9.40
CA ALA A 16 -12.28 10.73 8.33
C ALA A 16 -12.15 10.07 6.93
N ALA A 17 -11.05 9.36 6.69
CA ALA A 17 -10.81 8.66 5.43
C ALA A 17 -11.79 7.48 5.21
N SER A 18 -12.20 6.78 6.28
CA SER A 18 -13.22 5.74 6.24
C SER A 18 -14.56 6.29 5.74
N VAL A 19 -14.98 7.44 6.26
CA VAL A 19 -16.22 8.13 5.84
C VAL A 19 -16.13 8.59 4.39
N ASP A 20 -15.05 9.26 4.02
CA ASP A 20 -14.83 9.80 2.66
C ASP A 20 -14.84 8.69 1.59
N GLN A 21 -14.09 7.62 1.83
CA GLN A 21 -13.94 6.52 0.87
C GLN A 21 -15.06 5.48 0.94
N LYS A 22 -16.00 5.61 1.90
CA LYS A 22 -17.06 4.62 2.17
C LYS A 22 -16.51 3.21 2.38
N ARG A 23 -15.38 3.12 3.09
CA ARG A 23 -14.72 1.86 3.48
C ARG A 23 -14.75 1.73 4.99
N SER A 24 -14.63 0.52 5.53
CA SER A 24 -14.55 0.36 6.99
C SER A 24 -13.23 0.93 7.53
N VAL A 25 -13.24 1.41 8.77
CA VAL A 25 -12.05 1.88 9.51
C VAL A 25 -10.91 0.85 9.44
N ALA A 26 -11.24 -0.43 9.66
CA ALA A 26 -10.28 -1.53 9.60
C ALA A 26 -9.63 -1.69 8.20
N ILE A 27 -10.39 -1.45 7.13
CA ILE A 27 -9.86 -1.50 5.76
C ILE A 27 -8.87 -0.34 5.53
N VAL A 28 -9.23 0.88 5.94
CA VAL A 28 -8.37 2.06 5.77
C VAL A 28 -7.08 1.95 6.59
N GLU A 29 -7.18 1.48 7.83
CA GLU A 29 -6.02 1.24 8.69
C GLU A 29 -5.09 0.17 8.10
N LYS A 30 -5.65 -0.94 7.60
CA LYS A 30 -4.89 -1.97 6.92
C LYS A 30 -4.15 -1.39 5.69
N ASP A 31 -4.83 -0.58 4.89
CA ASP A 31 -4.26 0.06 3.70
C ASP A 31 -3.03 0.92 4.01
N TYR A 32 -3.13 1.67 5.11
CA TYR A 32 -2.06 2.53 5.60
C TYR A 32 -0.80 1.72 5.92
N TYR A 33 -0.92 0.64 6.68
CA TYR A 33 0.23 -0.20 7.05
C TYR A 33 0.80 -0.96 5.84
N VAL A 34 -0.05 -1.48 4.95
CA VAL A 34 0.38 -2.13 3.69
C VAL A 34 1.24 -1.17 2.87
N THR A 35 0.75 0.05 2.67
CA THR A 35 1.44 1.09 1.87
C THR A 35 2.77 1.47 2.52
N MET A 36 2.80 1.58 3.85
CA MET A 36 4.02 1.86 4.59
C MET A 36 5.06 0.76 4.45
N ILE A 37 4.67 -0.51 4.60
CA ILE A 37 5.56 -1.67 4.46
C ILE A 37 6.15 -1.70 3.05
N LEU A 38 5.32 -1.53 2.02
CA LEU A 38 5.78 -1.50 0.63
C LEU A 38 6.78 -0.36 0.37
N LYS A 39 6.52 0.83 0.93
CA LYS A 39 7.44 1.97 0.83
C LYS A 39 8.79 1.68 1.49
N LEU A 40 8.78 1.09 2.69
CA LEU A 40 10.02 0.74 3.39
C LEU A 40 10.77 -0.38 2.67
N LEU A 41 10.06 -1.40 2.17
CA LEU A 41 10.65 -2.53 1.45
C LEU A 41 11.35 -2.06 0.17
N ALA A 42 10.72 -1.16 -0.59
CA ALA A 42 11.30 -0.58 -1.80
C ALA A 42 12.59 0.22 -1.54
N GLN A 43 12.79 0.74 -0.32
CA GLN A 43 14.01 1.47 0.06
C GLN A 43 15.16 0.54 0.42
N VAL A 44 14.88 -0.65 0.96
CA VAL A 44 15.90 -1.57 1.46
C VAL A 44 16.24 -2.68 0.47
N GLU A 45 15.34 -3.02 -0.45
CA GLU A 45 15.51 -4.12 -1.41
C GLU A 45 15.20 -3.67 -2.84
N PRO A 46 16.22 -3.19 -3.59
CA PRO A 46 16.05 -2.76 -4.98
C PRO A 46 15.58 -3.86 -5.95
N GLY A 47 15.75 -5.14 -5.58
CA GLY A 47 15.25 -6.31 -6.34
C GLY A 47 13.83 -6.74 -5.98
N CYS A 48 13.15 -6.01 -5.09
CA CYS A 48 11.77 -6.28 -4.72
C CYS A 48 10.83 -5.84 -5.85
N VAL A 49 10.12 -6.81 -6.45
CA VAL A 49 9.14 -6.53 -7.50
C VAL A 49 7.74 -6.77 -6.95
N PHE A 50 6.93 -5.71 -6.93
CA PHE A 50 5.52 -5.80 -6.53
C PHE A 50 4.67 -6.34 -7.68
N LYS A 51 3.98 -7.46 -7.45
CA LYS A 51 3.19 -8.17 -8.47
C LYS A 51 1.79 -8.49 -7.92
N GLY A 52 0.97 -9.15 -8.73
CA GLY A 52 -0.33 -9.67 -8.30
C GLY A 52 -1.49 -8.68 -8.43
N GLY A 53 -2.64 -9.03 -7.86
CA GLY A 53 -3.87 -8.22 -7.92
C GLY A 53 -3.73 -6.86 -7.23
N THR A 54 -2.83 -6.76 -6.25
CA THR A 54 -2.61 -5.55 -5.46
C THR A 54 -1.82 -4.50 -6.23
N SER A 55 -0.87 -4.90 -7.10
CA SER A 55 -0.23 -3.93 -8.01
C SER A 55 -1.19 -3.47 -9.11
N LEU A 56 -2.10 -4.34 -9.57
CA LEU A 56 -3.15 -3.95 -10.54
C LEU A 56 -4.16 -2.96 -9.95
N SER A 57 -4.53 -3.08 -8.67
CA SER A 57 -5.41 -2.10 -7.99
C SER A 57 -4.67 -0.82 -7.57
N LYS A 58 -3.45 -0.92 -7.03
CA LYS A 58 -2.70 0.22 -6.48
C LYS A 58 -1.86 1.00 -7.48
N CYS A 59 -1.27 0.33 -8.48
CA CYS A 59 -0.38 0.96 -9.45
C CYS A 59 -1.08 1.29 -10.77
N HIS A 60 -2.04 0.46 -11.17
CA HIS A 60 -2.68 0.59 -12.47
C HIS A 60 -4.15 1.01 -12.40
N HIS A 61 -4.76 1.06 -11.21
CA HIS A 61 -6.19 1.35 -11.00
C HIS A 61 -7.13 0.49 -11.86
N VAL A 62 -6.68 -0.71 -12.27
CA VAL A 62 -7.41 -1.58 -13.21
C VAL A 62 -8.55 -2.32 -12.52
N ILE A 63 -8.51 -2.44 -11.19
CA ILE A 63 -9.55 -3.08 -10.38
C ILE A 63 -9.85 -2.27 -9.12
N ASP A 64 -11.12 -1.93 -8.89
CA ASP A 64 -11.62 -1.25 -7.69
C ASP A 64 -12.05 -2.27 -6.61
N ARG A 65 -11.09 -3.08 -6.17
CA ARG A 65 -11.27 -3.96 -5.02
C ARG A 65 -10.15 -3.75 -4.03
N PHE A 66 -10.52 -3.72 -2.75
CA PHE A 66 -9.54 -3.78 -1.69
C PHE A 66 -8.88 -5.16 -1.76
N SER A 67 -7.56 -5.19 -1.94
CA SER A 67 -6.82 -6.45 -2.00
C SER A 67 -6.40 -6.80 -0.58
N GLU A 68 -6.95 -7.91 -0.07
CA GLU A 68 -6.63 -8.39 1.28
C GLU A 68 -5.19 -8.92 1.37
N ASP A 69 -4.66 -9.41 0.26
CA ASP A 69 -3.36 -10.06 0.13
C ASP A 69 -2.30 -9.13 -0.47
N ILE A 70 -1.04 -9.29 -0.05
CA ILE A 70 0.12 -8.60 -0.62
C ILE A 70 1.04 -9.65 -1.24
N ASP A 71 1.10 -9.71 -2.57
CA ASP A 71 2.01 -10.62 -3.27
C ASP A 71 3.36 -9.94 -3.52
N ILE A 72 4.42 -10.46 -2.91
CA ILE A 72 5.79 -9.94 -3.04
C ILE A 72 6.70 -11.02 -3.63
N THR A 73 7.53 -10.67 -4.61
CA THR A 73 8.54 -11.57 -5.16
C THR A 73 9.90 -10.88 -5.19
N PHE A 74 10.94 -11.58 -4.75
CA PHE A 74 12.34 -11.15 -4.85
C PHE A 74 12.97 -11.76 -6.10
N SER A 75 13.60 -10.95 -6.94
CA SER A 75 14.34 -11.44 -8.11
C SER A 75 15.60 -10.61 -8.35
N ASN A 76 16.74 -11.29 -8.46
CA ASN A 76 18.02 -10.67 -8.81
C ASN A 76 18.10 -10.33 -10.32
N THR A 77 17.12 -10.78 -11.10
CA THR A 77 16.98 -10.49 -12.53
C THR A 77 15.65 -9.78 -12.73
N LEU A 78 15.69 -8.46 -12.95
CA LEU A 78 14.51 -7.66 -13.23
C LEU A 78 14.06 -7.91 -14.68
N THR A 79 13.10 -8.82 -14.88
CA THR A 79 12.50 -9.06 -16.21
C THR A 79 11.32 -8.13 -16.50
N GLN A 80 10.74 -7.52 -15.48
CA GLN A 80 9.68 -6.51 -15.58
C GLN A 80 9.93 -5.44 -14.52
N LYS A 81 10.29 -4.23 -14.96
CA LYS A 81 10.47 -3.07 -14.08
C LYS A 81 9.09 -2.47 -13.81
N VAL A 82 8.49 -2.80 -12.67
CA VAL A 82 7.40 -1.98 -12.13
C VAL A 82 8.07 -1.00 -11.18
N GLU A 83 8.27 0.22 -11.66
CA GLU A 83 8.69 1.30 -10.78
C GLU A 83 7.55 1.51 -9.78
N LEU A 84 7.81 1.27 -8.49
CA LEU A 84 6.95 1.70 -7.40
C LEU A 84 7.04 3.23 -7.31
N THR A 85 6.68 3.92 -8.39
CA THR A 85 6.18 5.27 -8.33
C THR A 85 4.89 5.11 -7.54
N LEU A 86 4.98 5.27 -6.21
CA LEU A 86 3.84 5.43 -5.31
C LEU A 86 2.82 6.24 -6.09
N CYS A 87 1.73 5.58 -6.52
CA CYS A 87 0.76 6.22 -7.40
C CYS A 87 0.37 7.54 -6.75
N ARG A 88 0.61 8.62 -7.50
CA ARG A 88 0.14 9.94 -7.11
C ARG A 88 -1.38 9.95 -7.14
#